data_AF-A0AB73AM44-F1
#
_entry.id   AF-A0AB73AM44-F1
#
_cell.length_a   1.000
_cell.length_b   1.000
_cell.length_c   1.000
_cell.angle_alpha   90.00
_cell.angle_beta   90.00
_cell.angle_gamma   90.00
#
_symmetry.space_group_name_H-M   'P 1'
#
loop_
_entity.id
_entity.type
_entity.pdbx_description
1 polymer ?
#
loop_
_entity_poly.entity_id
_entity_poly.type
_entity_poly.pdbx_seq_one_letter_code
_entity_poly.pdbx_strand_id
1 'polypeptide(L)' 'MILKVLFYAYLNNIYSCRKTQKALQKNIHIMWLSGNSTSNFRTINDFRGKV' A
#
# COMPACT_ATOMS: atom_id res chain seq x y z
N MET A 1 2.89 5.80 7.52
CA MET A 1 1.83 5.71 6.49
C MET A 1 1.87 4.40 5.72
N ILE A 2 3.00 4.04 5.08
CA ILE A 2 3.10 2.79 4.31
C ILE A 2 2.91 1.53 5.14
N LEU A 3 3.38 1.49 6.40
CA LEU A 3 3.32 0.29 7.25
C LEU A 3 1.88 -0.22 7.43
N LYS A 4 0.93 0.68 7.74
CA LYS A 4 -0.49 0.34 7.89
C LYS A 4 -1.09 -0.21 6.59
N VAL A 5 -0.75 0.42 5.47
CA VAL A 5 -1.16 -0.04 4.12
C VAL A 5 -0.59 -1.43 3.82
N LEU A 6 0.67 -1.68 4.17
CA LEU A 6 1.36 -2.95 3.93
C LEU A 6 0.77 -4.08 4.77
N PHE A 7 0.50 -3.81 6.06
CA PHE A 7 -0.23 -4.75 6.93
C PHE A 7 -1.62 -5.07 6.37
N TYR A 8 -2.38 -4.05 5.98
CA TYR A 8 -3.71 -4.26 5.41
C TYR A 8 -3.65 -5.02 4.07
N ALA A 9 -2.66 -4.71 3.23
CA ALA A 9 -2.44 -5.41 1.97
C ALA A 9 -2.10 -6.89 2.20
N TYR A 10 -1.26 -7.21 3.18
CA TYR A 10 -0.94 -8.60 3.54
C TYR A 10 -2.14 -9.35 4.11
N LEU A 11 -2.96 -8.71 4.96
CA LEU A 11 -4.22 -9.31 5.42
C LEU A 11 -5.19 -9.61 4.26
N ASN A 12 -5.14 -8.80 3.20
CA ASN A 12 -5.93 -9.01 1.98
C ASN A 12 -5.25 -9.94 0.95
N ASN A 13 -4.18 -10.64 1.32
CA ASN A 13 -3.37 -11.49 0.42
C ASN A 13 -2.79 -10.75 -0.81
N ILE A 14 -2.56 -9.44 -0.69
CA ILE A 14 -1.97 -8.58 -1.72
C ILE A 14 -0.49 -8.33 -1.40
N TYR A 15 0.37 -9.21 -1.90
CA TYR A 15 1.82 -9.15 -1.66
C TYR A 15 2.60 -8.35 -2.71
N SER A 16 1.97 -8.04 -3.86
CA SER A 16 2.64 -7.35 -4.97
C SER A 16 2.51 -5.84 -4.84
N CYS A 17 3.64 -5.11 -4.88
CA CYS A 17 3.67 -3.65 -4.75
C CYS A 17 2.78 -2.94 -5.79
N ARG A 18 2.69 -3.48 -7.02
CA ARG A 18 1.80 -2.94 -8.07
C ARG A 18 0.33 -3.16 -7.74
N LYS A 19 -0.02 -4.32 -7.18
CA LYS A 19 -1.41 -4.60 -6.75
C LYS A 19 -1.78 -3.74 -5.54
N THR A 20 -0.87 -3.54 -4.60
CA THR A 20 -1.08 -2.63 -3.45
C THR A 20 -1.30 -1.19 -3.92
N GLN A 21 -0.55 -0.71 -4.91
CA GLN A 21 -0.79 0.61 -5.51
C GLN A 21 -2.16 0.70 -6.21
N LYS A 22 -2.56 -0.32 -6.98
CA LYS A 22 -3.90 -0.37 -7.58
C LYS A 22 -5.00 -0.38 -6.53
N ALA A 23 -4.80 -1.10 -5.42
CA ALA A 23 -5.73 -1.15 -4.31
C ALA A 23 -5.81 0.21 -3.58
N LEU A 24 -4.71 0.96 -3.51
CA LEU A 24 -4.68 2.35 -3.02
C LEU A 24 -5.51 3.32 -3.87
N GLN A 25 -5.72 3.02 -5.16
CA GLN A 25 -6.48 3.86 -6.09
C GLN A 25 -7.95 3.41 -6.21
N LYS A 26 -8.22 2.11 -6.04
CA LYS A 26 -9.56 1.53 -6.20
C LYS A 26 -10.31 1.31 -4.91
N ASN A 27 -9.61 1.16 -3.78
CA ASN A 27 -10.21 0.67 -2.55
C ASN A 27 -10.31 1.80 -1.52
N ILE A 28 -11.54 2.25 -1.26
CA ILE A 28 -11.85 3.37 -0.35
C ILE A 28 -11.28 3.13 1.04
N HIS A 29 -11.25 1.87 1.49
CA HIS A 29 -10.67 1.47 2.77
C HIS A 29 -9.18 1.83 2.86
N ILE A 30 -8.42 1.56 1.80
CA ILE A 30 -6.97 1.82 1.77
C ILE A 30 -6.70 3.31 1.55
N MET A 31 -7.53 4.00 0.74
CA MET A 31 -7.49 5.46 0.62
C MET A 31 -7.61 6.13 1.98
N TRP A 32 -8.63 5.75 2.76
CA TRP A 32 -8.85 6.29 4.10
C TRP A 32 -7.71 5.93 5.06
N LEU A 33 -7.22 4.69 5.03
CA LEU A 33 -6.09 4.24 5.84
C LEU A 33 -4.79 5.01 5.55
N SER A 34 -4.61 5.44 4.30
CA SER A 34 -3.45 6.23 3.85
C SER A 34 -3.67 7.75 3.97
N GLY A 35 -4.84 8.21 4.42
CA GLY A 35 -5.18 9.63 4.46
C GLY A 35 -5.13 10.29 3.08
N ASN A 36 -5.65 9.61 2.05
CA ASN A 36 -5.62 10.05 0.64
C ASN A 36 -4.21 10.18 0.03
N SER A 37 -3.17 9.66 0.69
CA SER A 37 -1.80 9.70 0.21
C SER A 37 -1.54 8.56 -0.77
N THR A 38 -1.67 8.83 -2.07
CA THR A 38 -1.44 7.83 -3.11
C THR A 38 0.04 7.55 -3.29
N SER A 39 0.55 6.59 -2.52
CA SER A 39 1.96 6.19 -2.60
C SER A 39 2.22 5.35 -3.86
N ASN A 40 3.28 5.70 -4.58
CA ASN A 40 3.72 4.98 -5.77
C ASN A 40 4.28 3.59 -5.42
N PHE A 41 4.22 2.63 -6.35
CA PHE A 41 4.80 1.29 -6.16
C PHE A 41 6.27 1.34 -5.77
N ARG A 42 7.02 2.34 -6.27
CA ARG A 42 8.44 2.54 -6.00
C ARG A 42 8.68 2.87 -4.53
N THR A 43 7.83 3.70 -3.92
CA THR A 43 7.87 4.01 -2.49
C THR A 43 7.59 2.79 -1.61
N ILE A 44 6.64 1.93 -2.03
CA ILE A 44 6.36 0.66 -1.33
C ILE A 44 7.55 -0.30 -1.44
N ASN A 45 8.19 -0.35 -2.61
CA ASN A 45 9.36 -1.19 -2.85
C ASN A 45 10.57 -0.70 -2.04
N ASP A 46 10.85 0.60 -2.05
CA ASP A 46 11.94 1.20 -1.29
C ASP A 46 11.75 0.97 0.22
N PHE A 47 10.51 1.01 0.71
CA PHE A 47 10.22 0.70 2.11
C PHE A 47 10.46 -0.78 2.45
N ARG A 48 10.25 -1.71 1.51
CA ARG A 48 10.54 -3.14 1.73
C ARG A 48 12.04 -3.45 1.69
N GLY A 49 12.81 -2.69 0.92
CA GLY A 49 14.26 -2.89 0.80
C GLY A 49 15.11 -2.13 1.83
N LYS A 50 14.55 -1.11 2.50
CA LYS A 50 15.23 -0.31 3.53
C LYS A 50 14.88 -0.69 4.98
N VAL A 51 13.86 -1.52 5.19
CA VAL A 51 13.50 -2.06 6.52
C VAL A 51 14.42 -3.20 6.87
#